data_AF-A0A921FJQ5-F1
#
_entry.id   AF-A0A921FJQ5-F1
#
_cell.length_a   1.000
_cell.length_b   1.000
_cell.length_c   1.000
_cell.angle_alpha   90.00
_cell.angle_beta   90.00
_cell.angle_gamma   90.00
#
_symmetry.space_group_name_H-M   'P 1'
#
loop_
_entity.id
_entity.type
_entity.pdbx_description
1 polymer ?
#
loop_
_entity_poly.entity_id
_entity_poly.type
_entity_poly.pdbx_seq_one_letter_code
_entity_poly.pdbx_strand_id
1 'polypeptide(L)'
;MKSKKALISLLATASLAALFSASSVTATAADNSNSTAIAKFDKVITIKNIPRLSKWGYIVTVNSDSQPISVGKDSYQKMLNDSEFKNKATISPKKVKNVKFKVVKIAYAKHHNGALMYLITSKDNKYSTWTTNPGMQYYAFKSKTLQGVVKPLNRISKRATYKWQKISKKARATRIRKNEYDFNLAVKAAKKLKGQQRKFVLASLKQAKKDGYITELTLPLAFNILLWGIDQ
;
A
#
# COMPACT_ATOMS: atom_id res chain seq x y z
N MET A 1 -15.68 10.59 -63.76
CA MET A 1 -16.03 12.01 -64.05
C MET A 1 -16.82 12.51 -62.84
N LYS A 2 -16.53 13.56 -62.06
CA LYS A 2 -15.68 14.75 -62.08
C LYS A 2 -15.40 15.09 -60.58
N SER A 3 -14.18 15.11 -60.04
CA SER A 3 -13.16 16.18 -59.96
C SER A 3 -13.59 17.59 -59.50
N LYS A 4 -13.17 17.94 -58.27
CA LYS A 4 -12.41 19.14 -57.80
C LYS A 4 -12.96 20.58 -57.96
N LYS A 5 -12.50 21.41 -56.98
CA LYS A 5 -12.27 22.89 -56.93
C LYS A 5 -13.36 23.67 -56.15
N ALA A 6 -13.11 24.70 -55.35
CA ALA A 6 -11.96 25.58 -55.01
C ALA A 6 -12.11 26.03 -53.52
N LEU A 7 -11.11 26.33 -52.65
CA LEU A 7 -9.93 27.20 -52.66
C LEU A 7 -10.22 28.72 -52.66
N ILE A 8 -9.54 29.44 -51.73
CA ILE A 8 -9.10 30.87 -51.71
C ILE A 8 -9.89 31.76 -50.71
N SER A 9 -9.39 32.07 -49.49
CA SER A 9 -8.37 33.06 -49.05
C SER A 9 -9.01 34.42 -48.59
N LEU A 10 -8.47 35.32 -47.75
CA LEU A 10 -7.12 35.78 -47.39
C LEU A 10 -7.25 36.82 -46.22
N LEU A 11 -6.14 37.08 -45.47
CA LEU A 11 -5.73 38.36 -44.79
C LEU A 11 -6.51 38.85 -43.52
N ALA A 12 -5.94 39.56 -42.53
CA ALA A 12 -4.66 40.28 -42.41
C ALA A 12 -4.24 40.55 -40.94
N THR A 13 -2.93 40.49 -40.70
CA THR A 13 -2.00 41.36 -39.92
C THR A 13 -2.39 42.17 -38.66
N ALA A 14 -1.42 42.12 -37.71
CA ALA A 14 -0.89 43.20 -36.83
C ALA A 14 -1.81 43.70 -35.67
N SER A 15 -1.36 44.09 -34.48
CA SER A 15 -0.05 44.42 -33.89
C SER A 15 -0.20 44.64 -32.36
N LEU A 16 0.93 44.51 -31.66
CA LEU A 16 1.37 45.09 -30.36
C LEU A 16 0.43 46.04 -29.58
N ALA A 17 0.35 45.86 -28.24
CA ALA A 17 0.99 46.76 -27.25
C ALA A 17 0.46 46.59 -25.79
N ALA A 18 1.40 46.74 -24.84
CA ALA A 18 1.33 47.32 -23.49
C ALA A 18 0.20 46.94 -22.51
N LEU A 19 0.51 46.31 -21.35
CA LEU A 19 1.00 46.92 -20.09
C LEU A 19 -0.03 47.76 -19.30
N PHE A 20 -0.42 47.20 -18.16
CA PHE A 20 -0.90 47.77 -16.90
C PHE A 20 -1.20 49.28 -16.82
N SER A 21 -2.39 49.64 -16.31
CA SER A 21 -2.57 50.41 -15.05
C SER A 21 -4.03 50.83 -14.84
N ALA A 22 -4.56 50.63 -13.63
CA ALA A 22 -5.29 51.62 -12.82
C ALA A 22 -6.04 50.91 -11.69
N SER A 23 -5.63 51.24 -10.47
CA SER A 23 -6.18 50.81 -9.18
C SER A 23 -7.56 51.40 -8.92
N SER A 24 -8.41 50.65 -8.20
CA SER A 24 -9.39 51.25 -7.29
C SER A 24 -9.22 50.67 -5.88
N VAL A 25 -8.95 51.56 -4.94
CA VAL A 25 -9.03 51.43 -3.48
C VAL A 25 -10.36 52.12 -3.13
N THR A 26 -11.31 51.67 -2.31
CA THR A 26 -11.41 51.02 -0.98
C THR A 26 -12.81 50.34 -0.92
N ALA A 27 -13.20 49.43 -0.04
CA ALA A 27 -13.12 49.45 1.42
C ALA A 27 -13.29 48.05 2.03
N THR A 28 -12.55 47.80 3.09
CA THR A 28 -12.63 46.65 3.99
C THR A 28 -13.91 46.67 4.83
N ALA A 29 -14.69 45.59 4.77
CA ALA A 29 -15.44 45.10 5.92
C ALA A 29 -14.59 44.01 6.59
N ALA A 30 -14.30 44.20 7.88
CA ALA A 30 -13.53 43.25 8.68
C ALA A 30 -14.39 42.01 8.94
N ASP A 31 -14.08 40.90 8.28
CA ASP A 31 -14.46 39.57 8.75
C ASP A 31 -13.23 38.90 9.34
N ASN A 32 -13.21 38.84 10.67
CA ASN A 32 -12.38 37.92 11.43
C ASN A 32 -12.84 36.48 11.13
N SER A 33 -12.44 35.94 9.99
CA SER A 33 -12.40 34.50 9.80
C SER A 33 -10.97 34.12 9.47
N ASN A 34 -10.37 33.33 10.36
CA ASN A 34 -9.09 32.68 10.14
C ASN A 34 -9.18 31.85 8.86
N SER A 35 -8.86 32.46 7.72
CA SER A 35 -8.49 31.76 6.51
C SER A 35 -7.15 31.09 6.80
N THR A 36 -7.23 29.90 7.38
CA THR A 36 -6.17 28.92 7.24
C THR A 36 -6.12 28.63 5.75
N ALA A 37 -5.25 29.34 5.04
CA ALA A 37 -4.83 28.96 3.71
C ALA A 37 -4.38 27.50 3.80
N ILE A 38 -5.25 26.58 3.38
CA ILE A 38 -4.90 25.20 3.17
C ILE A 38 -3.89 25.24 2.04
N ALA A 39 -2.60 25.24 2.40
CA ALA A 39 -1.52 25.13 1.46
C ALA A 39 -1.84 23.96 0.53
N LYS A 40 -1.96 24.23 -0.77
CA LYS A 40 -2.03 23.20 -1.80
C LYS A 40 -0.68 22.49 -1.78
N PHE A 41 -0.54 21.49 -0.92
CA PHE A 41 0.58 20.57 -0.95
C PHE A 41 0.45 19.78 -2.25
N ASP A 42 1.39 19.97 -3.17
CA ASP A 42 1.51 19.09 -4.34
C ASP A 42 1.58 17.65 -3.85
N LYS A 43 0.49 16.91 -4.06
CA LYS A 43 0.38 15.47 -3.80
C LYS A 43 1.28 14.73 -4.78
N VAL A 44 2.60 14.76 -4.57
CA VAL A 44 3.51 13.93 -5.35
C VAL A 44 3.40 12.50 -4.82
N ILE A 45 2.37 11.79 -5.27
CA ILE A 45 2.22 10.35 -5.05
C ILE A 45 3.05 9.64 -6.11
N THR A 46 3.98 8.80 -5.67
CA THR A 46 4.73 7.95 -6.59
C THR A 46 4.17 6.54 -6.58
N ILE A 47 3.75 6.07 -7.76
CA ILE A 47 3.29 4.70 -7.97
C ILE A 47 4.43 3.87 -8.56
N LYS A 48 4.79 2.77 -7.90
CA LYS A 48 5.87 1.87 -8.36
C LYS A 48 5.40 0.43 -8.42
N ASN A 49 5.94 -0.31 -9.39
CA ASN A 49 5.77 -1.76 -9.46
C ASN A 49 6.55 -2.45 -8.33
N ILE A 50 6.03 -3.57 -7.80
CA ILE A 50 6.80 -4.45 -6.91
C ILE A 50 6.86 -5.87 -7.47
N PRO A 51 7.88 -6.14 -8.32
CA PRO A 51 8.05 -7.47 -8.92
C PRO A 51 8.21 -8.59 -7.88
N ARG A 52 8.72 -8.29 -6.69
CA ARG A 52 8.94 -9.30 -5.65
C ARG A 52 7.64 -9.85 -5.07
N LEU A 53 6.65 -8.99 -4.84
CA LEU A 53 5.38 -9.37 -4.21
C LEU A 53 4.40 -9.93 -5.25
N SER A 54 4.46 -9.45 -6.50
CA SER A 54 3.65 -10.00 -7.60
C SER A 54 4.05 -11.43 -7.96
N LYS A 55 5.34 -11.78 -7.86
CA LYS A 55 5.86 -13.15 -8.03
C LYS A 55 5.35 -14.14 -6.99
N TRP A 56 4.90 -13.66 -5.84
CA TRP A 56 4.43 -14.53 -4.78
C TRP A 56 2.99 -15.03 -5.05
N GLY A 57 2.21 -14.36 -5.93
CA GLY A 57 0.91 -14.82 -6.41
C GLY A 57 -0.29 -14.35 -5.57
N TYR A 58 -1.40 -15.11 -5.60
CA TYR A 58 -2.65 -14.77 -4.89
C TYR A 58 -2.55 -15.13 -3.41
N ILE A 59 -2.14 -14.17 -2.59
CA ILE A 59 -1.66 -14.43 -1.23
C ILE A 59 -2.49 -13.73 -0.19
N VAL A 60 -3.15 -12.62 -0.49
CA VAL A 60 -3.82 -11.84 0.56
C VAL A 60 -5.33 -11.95 0.50
N THR A 61 -5.95 -11.94 1.67
CA THR A 61 -7.37 -11.65 1.88
C THR A 61 -7.50 -10.22 2.37
N VAL A 62 -8.55 -9.53 1.94
CA VAL A 62 -8.88 -8.18 2.44
C VAL A 62 -9.69 -8.34 3.72
N ASN A 63 -9.15 -7.86 4.85
CA ASN A 63 -9.77 -7.99 6.18
C ASN A 63 -10.26 -6.65 6.75
N SER A 64 -10.47 -5.65 5.90
CA SER A 64 -10.95 -4.33 6.33
C SER A 64 -12.45 -4.22 6.07
N ASP A 65 -13.23 -3.94 7.11
CA ASP A 65 -14.64 -3.56 6.97
C ASP A 65 -14.83 -2.17 6.36
N SER A 66 -13.76 -1.38 6.29
CA SER A 66 -13.78 0.05 5.94
C SER A 66 -13.30 0.37 4.52
N GLN A 67 -12.79 -0.60 3.75
CA GLN A 67 -12.27 -0.34 2.40
C GLN A 67 -13.14 -1.00 1.32
N PRO A 68 -13.95 -0.21 0.58
CA PRO A 68 -14.71 -0.74 -0.54
C PRO A 68 -13.79 -1.35 -1.61
N ILE A 69 -14.23 -2.46 -2.19
CA ILE A 69 -13.55 -3.11 -3.32
C ILE A 69 -14.21 -2.65 -4.61
N SER A 70 -13.42 -2.11 -5.54
CA SER A 70 -13.92 -1.72 -6.85
C SER A 70 -14.22 -2.96 -7.69
N VAL A 71 -15.34 -2.93 -8.41
CA VAL A 71 -15.77 -4.00 -9.31
C VAL A 71 -15.51 -3.61 -10.77
N GLY A 72 -15.00 -4.56 -11.56
CA GLY A 72 -14.80 -4.44 -13.01
C GLY A 72 -13.36 -4.16 -13.42
N LYS A 73 -12.98 -4.66 -14.61
CA LYS A 73 -11.62 -4.56 -15.15
C LYS A 73 -11.19 -3.11 -15.40
N ASP A 74 -12.11 -2.24 -15.81
CA ASP A 74 -11.82 -0.84 -16.10
C ASP A 74 -11.37 -0.08 -14.85
N SER A 75 -11.94 -0.45 -13.69
CA SER A 75 -11.53 0.10 -12.41
C SER A 75 -10.09 -0.25 -12.10
N TYR A 76 -9.71 -1.50 -12.32
CA TYR A 76 -8.32 -1.94 -12.17
C TYR A 76 -7.39 -1.14 -13.09
N GLN A 77 -7.74 -0.95 -14.37
CA GLN A 77 -6.91 -0.18 -15.31
C GLN A 77 -6.69 1.26 -14.85
N LYS A 78 -7.73 1.93 -14.35
CA LYS A 78 -7.62 3.29 -13.79
C LYS A 78 -6.71 3.31 -12.55
N MET A 79 -6.88 2.33 -11.65
CA MET A 79 -6.08 2.22 -10.42
C MET A 79 -4.59 1.99 -10.65
N LEU A 80 -4.17 1.50 -11.83
CA LEU A 80 -2.75 1.33 -12.14
C LEU A 80 -1.97 2.64 -12.15
N ASN A 81 -2.66 3.75 -12.43
CA ASN A 81 -2.06 5.07 -12.59
C ASN A 81 -2.58 6.10 -11.59
N ASP A 82 -3.64 5.77 -10.85
CA ASP A 82 -4.26 6.65 -9.87
C ASP A 82 -4.54 5.88 -8.56
N SER A 83 -3.84 6.26 -7.48
CA SER A 83 -4.05 5.68 -6.15
C SER A 83 -5.29 6.20 -5.43
N GLU A 84 -5.83 7.32 -5.88
CA GLU A 84 -6.98 7.99 -5.29
C GLU A 84 -8.27 7.68 -6.06
N PHE A 85 -8.19 6.92 -7.15
CA PHE A 85 -9.35 6.53 -7.95
C PHE A 85 -10.43 5.85 -7.09
N LYS A 86 -11.64 6.42 -7.12
CA LYS A 86 -12.83 5.87 -6.49
C LYS A 86 -13.82 5.42 -7.55
N ASN A 87 -14.11 4.11 -7.58
CA ASN A 87 -15.20 3.59 -8.39
C ASN A 87 -16.56 3.84 -7.71
N LYS A 88 -17.61 4.09 -8.51
CA LYS A 88 -19.00 4.11 -8.02
C LYS A 88 -19.52 2.68 -7.76
N ALA A 89 -19.11 1.72 -8.59
CA ALA A 89 -19.48 0.32 -8.43
C ALA A 89 -18.53 -0.40 -7.45
N THR A 90 -18.88 -0.36 -6.17
CA THR A 90 -18.08 -1.00 -5.11
C THR A 90 -18.85 -2.09 -4.40
N ILE A 91 -18.10 -3.02 -3.82
CA ILE A 91 -18.62 -4.10 -3.00
C ILE A 91 -17.87 -4.14 -1.65
N SER A 92 -18.60 -4.46 -0.58
CA SER A 92 -18.00 -4.67 0.74
C SER A 92 -17.09 -5.92 0.73
N PRO A 93 -15.91 -5.87 1.37
CA PRO A 93 -15.04 -7.03 1.54
C PRO A 93 -15.73 -8.27 2.13
N LYS A 94 -16.74 -8.09 2.99
CA LYS A 94 -17.55 -9.18 3.56
C LYS A 94 -18.27 -10.04 2.50
N LYS A 95 -18.59 -9.45 1.35
CA LYS A 95 -19.25 -10.14 0.23
C LYS A 95 -18.25 -10.81 -0.73
N VAL A 96 -16.96 -10.52 -0.59
CA VAL A 96 -15.88 -11.04 -1.44
C VAL A 96 -15.12 -12.14 -0.68
N LYS A 97 -15.87 -13.14 -0.19
CA LYS A 97 -15.31 -14.28 0.55
C LYS A 97 -14.51 -15.18 -0.40
N ASN A 98 -13.42 -15.76 0.10
CA ASN A 98 -12.59 -16.74 -0.62
C ASN A 98 -11.89 -16.23 -1.89
N VAL A 99 -11.96 -14.94 -2.19
CA VAL A 99 -11.15 -14.35 -3.26
C VAL A 99 -9.74 -14.09 -2.75
N LYS A 100 -8.76 -14.59 -3.48
CA LYS A 100 -7.36 -14.33 -3.21
C LYS A 100 -6.87 -13.21 -4.10
N PHE A 101 -6.14 -12.28 -3.53
CA PHE A 101 -5.63 -11.11 -4.23
C PHE A 101 -4.11 -11.19 -4.40
N LYS A 102 -3.61 -10.67 -5.52
CA LYS A 102 -2.19 -10.41 -5.76
C LYS A 102 -1.89 -8.93 -5.52
N VAL A 103 -0.71 -8.64 -4.97
CA VAL A 103 -0.18 -7.27 -4.85
C VAL A 103 0.53 -6.92 -6.16
N VAL A 104 0.20 -5.78 -6.78
CA VAL A 104 0.76 -5.39 -8.09
C VAL A 104 1.60 -4.11 -8.05
N LYS A 105 1.18 -3.12 -7.26
CA LYS A 105 1.84 -1.81 -7.16
C LYS A 105 1.84 -1.33 -5.71
N ILE A 106 2.77 -0.43 -5.40
CA ILE A 106 2.69 0.44 -4.23
C ILE A 106 2.49 1.88 -4.65
N ALA A 107 1.81 2.63 -3.80
CA ALA A 107 1.78 4.07 -3.81
C ALA A 107 2.35 4.55 -2.47
N TYR A 108 3.21 5.56 -2.54
CA TYR A 108 3.66 6.29 -1.37
C TYR A 108 3.51 7.79 -1.63
N ALA A 109 2.91 8.48 -0.67
CA ALA A 109 2.90 9.94 -0.64
C ALA A 109 3.81 10.40 0.49
N LYS A 110 4.48 11.53 0.30
CA LYS A 110 5.28 12.20 1.34
C LYS A 110 4.43 12.55 2.59
N HIS A 111 3.10 12.61 2.46
CA HIS A 111 2.16 13.10 3.48
C HIS A 111 1.08 12.12 3.97
N HIS A 112 1.02 10.86 3.51
CA HIS A 112 0.07 9.86 4.06
C HIS A 112 0.61 9.23 5.36
N ASN A 113 0.91 10.03 6.39
CA ASN A 113 1.47 9.55 7.68
C ASN A 113 2.61 8.51 7.54
N GLY A 114 3.35 8.53 6.42
CA GLY A 114 4.39 7.55 6.08
C GLY A 114 3.94 6.13 5.73
N ALA A 115 2.64 5.83 5.63
CA ALA A 115 2.14 4.47 5.38
C ALA A 115 2.08 4.13 3.88
N LEU A 116 2.72 3.02 3.48
CA LEU A 116 2.64 2.51 2.12
C LEU A 116 1.23 1.99 1.81
N MET A 117 0.72 2.35 0.63
CA MET A 117 -0.50 1.78 0.06
C MET A 117 -0.14 0.74 -1.00
N TYR A 118 -0.95 -0.31 -1.11
CA TYR A 118 -0.77 -1.46 -1.99
C TYR A 118 -1.98 -1.62 -2.88
N LEU A 119 -1.76 -1.66 -4.19
CA LEU A 119 -2.80 -2.05 -5.13
C LEU A 119 -2.85 -3.57 -5.15
N ILE A 120 -4.03 -4.09 -4.85
CA ILE A 120 -4.31 -5.51 -4.91
C ILE A 120 -5.43 -5.80 -5.91
N THR A 121 -5.37 -6.96 -6.56
CA THR A 121 -6.38 -7.36 -7.56
C THR A 121 -6.61 -8.87 -7.59
N SER A 122 -7.81 -9.31 -7.99
CA SER A 122 -8.16 -10.72 -8.21
C SER A 122 -7.52 -11.26 -9.50
N LYS A 123 -7.63 -12.58 -9.73
CA LYS A 123 -7.04 -13.26 -10.91
C LYS A 123 -7.52 -12.71 -12.24
N ASP A 124 -8.81 -12.45 -12.33
CA ASP A 124 -9.52 -11.93 -13.49
C ASP A 124 -9.54 -10.38 -13.56
N ASN A 125 -8.89 -9.72 -12.59
CA ASN A 125 -8.95 -8.27 -12.37
C ASN A 125 -10.38 -7.73 -12.18
N LYS A 126 -11.34 -8.59 -11.78
CA LYS A 126 -12.71 -8.19 -11.48
C LYS A 126 -12.82 -7.39 -10.19
N TYR A 127 -11.95 -7.66 -9.23
CA TYR A 127 -11.95 -7.02 -7.92
C TYR A 127 -10.60 -6.37 -7.67
N SER A 128 -10.57 -5.07 -7.39
CA SER A 128 -9.33 -4.36 -7.07
C SER A 128 -9.55 -3.30 -6.00
N THR A 129 -8.53 -3.07 -5.17
CA THR A 129 -8.55 -1.99 -4.18
C THR A 129 -7.14 -1.55 -3.82
N TRP A 130 -7.01 -0.29 -3.40
CA TRP A 130 -5.82 0.24 -2.75
C TRP A 130 -6.00 0.07 -1.24
N THR A 131 -5.05 -0.59 -0.58
CA THR A 131 -5.13 -0.93 0.84
C THR A 131 -3.79 -0.75 1.55
N THR A 132 -3.77 -0.74 2.87
CA THR A 132 -2.54 -0.67 3.67
C THR A 132 -2.18 -2.06 4.20
N ASN A 133 -0.96 -2.23 4.74
CA ASN A 133 -0.54 -3.50 5.34
C ASN A 133 -1.57 -4.11 6.33
N PRO A 134 -2.19 -3.33 7.24
CA PRO A 134 -3.27 -3.84 8.10
C PRO A 134 -4.52 -4.32 7.35
N GLY A 135 -4.81 -3.82 6.15
CA GLY A 135 -5.95 -4.28 5.37
C GLY A 135 -5.75 -5.66 4.73
N MET A 136 -4.55 -6.23 4.81
CA MET A 136 -4.15 -7.47 4.15
C MET A 136 -3.66 -8.52 5.14
N GLN A 137 -4.01 -9.78 4.89
CA GLN A 137 -3.47 -10.93 5.62
C GLN A 137 -3.21 -12.08 4.67
N TYR A 138 -2.17 -12.88 4.91
CA TYR A 138 -1.92 -14.09 4.14
C TYR A 138 -3.12 -15.06 4.18
N TYR A 139 -3.53 -15.63 3.04
CA TYR A 139 -4.77 -16.42 2.91
C TYR A 139 -4.79 -17.67 3.82
N ALA A 140 -3.62 -18.24 4.11
CA ALA A 140 -3.49 -19.40 4.98
C ALA A 140 -3.06 -19.03 6.40
N PHE A 141 -3.06 -17.75 6.77
CA PHE A 141 -2.59 -17.27 8.08
C PHE A 141 -3.31 -17.97 9.24
N LYS A 142 -4.62 -18.17 9.11
CA LYS A 142 -5.46 -18.84 10.12
C LYS A 142 -5.48 -20.38 9.97
N SER A 143 -4.76 -20.97 9.00
CA SER A 143 -4.80 -22.42 8.80
C SER A 143 -4.05 -23.15 9.92
N LYS A 144 -4.59 -24.30 10.37
CA LYS A 144 -3.96 -25.17 11.38
C LYS A 144 -2.52 -25.55 11.00
N THR A 145 -2.28 -25.79 9.71
CA THR A 145 -0.98 -26.15 9.16
C THR A 145 0.06 -25.04 9.29
N LEU A 146 -0.35 -23.76 9.29
CA LEU A 146 0.56 -22.63 9.39
C LEU A 146 0.74 -22.14 10.83
N GLN A 147 -0.08 -22.59 11.78
CA GLN A 147 0.01 -22.16 13.18
C GLN A 147 1.37 -22.42 13.83
N GLY A 148 2.09 -23.47 13.39
CA GLY A 148 3.46 -23.72 13.83
C GLY A 148 4.45 -22.62 13.43
N VAL A 149 4.17 -21.89 12.36
CA VAL A 149 4.96 -20.73 11.89
C VAL A 149 4.45 -19.43 12.52
N VAL A 150 3.13 -19.23 12.55
CA VAL A 150 2.51 -17.99 13.02
C VAL A 150 2.71 -17.79 14.52
N LYS A 151 2.51 -18.81 15.35
CA LYS A 151 2.59 -18.66 16.82
C LYS A 151 3.96 -18.15 17.30
N PRO A 152 5.11 -18.70 16.86
CA PRO A 152 6.40 -18.13 17.23
C PRO A 152 6.60 -16.69 16.73
N LEU A 153 6.13 -16.34 15.53
CA LEU A 153 6.23 -14.98 15.01
C LEU A 153 5.37 -14.00 15.83
N ASN A 154 4.16 -14.38 16.24
CA ASN A 154 3.33 -13.58 17.15
C ASN A 154 4.04 -13.34 18.50
N ARG A 155 4.81 -14.31 19.02
CA ARG A 155 5.62 -14.10 20.23
C ARG A 155 6.73 -13.08 20.03
N ILE A 156 7.36 -13.04 18.84
CA ILE A 156 8.35 -12.01 18.49
C ILE A 156 7.68 -10.64 18.46
N SER A 157 6.52 -10.55 17.79
CA SER A 157 5.78 -9.30 17.63
C SER A 157 5.31 -8.72 18.96
N LYS A 158 4.78 -9.56 19.86
CA LYS A 158 4.42 -9.16 21.25
C LYS A 158 5.61 -8.67 22.09
N ARG A 159 6.84 -8.97 21.68
CA ARG A 159 8.07 -8.48 22.31
C ARG A 159 8.67 -7.27 21.59
N ALA A 160 8.10 -6.86 20.46
CA ALA A 160 8.45 -5.61 19.82
C ALA A 160 8.12 -4.45 20.76
N THR A 161 8.93 -3.41 20.67
CA THR A 161 8.79 -2.22 21.48
C THR A 161 8.61 -1.03 20.58
N TYR A 162 7.88 -0.04 21.08
CA TYR A 162 7.81 1.21 20.38
C TYR A 162 9.18 1.90 20.35
N LYS A 163 9.47 2.59 19.24
CA LYS A 163 10.77 3.28 19.03
C LYS A 163 11.19 4.21 20.18
N TRP A 164 10.24 4.73 20.95
CA TRP A 164 10.46 5.69 22.04
C TRP A 164 10.78 5.02 23.40
N GLN A 165 10.65 3.70 23.53
CA GLN A 165 10.96 3.01 24.78
C GLN A 165 12.48 2.77 24.94
N LYS A 166 13.07 3.35 26.00
CA LYS A 166 14.45 3.04 26.38
C LYS A 166 14.52 1.65 27.02
N ILE A 167 15.36 0.78 26.48
CA ILE A 167 15.58 -0.58 26.98
C ILE A 167 17.05 -0.73 27.32
N SER A 168 17.37 -1.29 28.50
CA SER A 168 18.75 -1.56 28.87
C SER A 168 19.43 -2.53 27.89
N LYS A 169 20.75 -2.42 27.73
CA LYS A 169 21.52 -3.33 26.85
C LYS A 169 21.28 -4.81 27.19
N LYS A 170 21.22 -5.14 28.49
CA LYS A 170 20.94 -6.50 29.00
C LYS A 170 19.55 -7.00 28.61
N ALA A 171 18.52 -6.17 28.76
CA ALA A 171 17.16 -6.52 28.36
C ALA A 171 17.03 -6.66 26.84
N ARG A 172 17.71 -5.79 26.06
CA ARG A 172 17.77 -5.90 24.60
C ARG A 172 18.40 -7.22 24.14
N ALA A 173 19.58 -7.58 24.66
CA ALA A 173 20.25 -8.83 24.32
C ALA A 173 19.39 -10.06 24.65
N THR A 174 18.71 -10.05 25.81
CA THR A 174 17.79 -11.12 26.21
C THR A 174 16.62 -11.27 25.24
N ARG A 175 16.03 -10.15 24.78
CA ARG A 175 14.93 -10.16 23.80
C ARG A 175 15.38 -10.68 22.44
N ILE A 176 16.55 -10.24 21.96
CA ILE A 176 17.12 -10.74 20.69
C ILE A 176 17.31 -12.25 20.75
N ARG A 177 17.91 -12.79 21.82
CA ARG A 177 18.09 -14.24 21.99
C ARG A 177 16.76 -15.00 21.97
N LYS A 178 15.72 -14.49 22.65
CA LYS A 178 14.36 -15.06 22.61
C LYS A 178 13.74 -14.98 21.21
N ASN A 179 13.96 -13.88 20.49
CA ASN A 179 13.47 -13.72 19.13
C ASN A 179 14.17 -14.66 18.15
N GLU A 180 15.48 -14.87 18.27
CA GLU A 180 16.23 -15.85 17.48
C GLU A 180 15.70 -17.27 17.70
N TYR A 181 15.46 -17.65 18.96
CA TYR A 181 14.87 -18.93 19.30
C TYR A 181 13.49 -19.13 18.64
N ASP A 182 12.58 -18.18 18.82
CA ASP A 182 11.23 -18.25 18.22
C ASP A 182 11.26 -18.19 16.69
N PHE A 183 12.18 -17.42 16.11
CA PHE A 183 12.36 -17.37 14.66
C PHE A 183 12.83 -18.73 14.12
N ASN A 184 13.76 -19.39 14.80
CA ASN A 184 14.21 -20.72 14.43
C ASN A 184 13.09 -21.77 14.55
N LEU A 185 12.20 -21.66 15.54
CA LEU A 185 10.99 -22.47 15.60
C LEU A 185 10.08 -22.25 14.38
N ALA A 186 9.86 -20.98 13.98
CA ALA A 186 9.09 -20.65 12.79
C ALA A 186 9.73 -21.24 11.51
N VAL A 187 11.05 -21.15 11.36
CA VAL A 187 11.78 -21.74 10.22
C VAL A 187 11.67 -23.27 10.23
N LYS A 188 11.81 -23.93 11.39
CA LYS A 188 11.66 -25.38 11.53
C LYS A 188 10.26 -25.84 11.16
N ALA A 189 9.23 -25.11 11.59
CA ALA A 189 7.85 -25.37 11.19
C ALA A 189 7.63 -25.13 9.69
N ALA A 190 8.19 -24.05 9.13
CA ALA A 190 8.07 -23.72 7.71
C ALA A 190 8.66 -24.81 6.81
N LYS A 191 9.76 -25.46 7.21
CA LYS A 191 10.36 -26.58 6.48
C LYS A 191 9.42 -27.78 6.33
N LYS A 192 8.46 -27.96 7.25
CA LYS A 192 7.47 -29.06 7.23
C LYS A 192 6.27 -28.77 6.31
N LEU A 193 6.11 -27.54 5.83
CA LEU A 193 5.06 -27.19 4.89
C LEU A 193 5.29 -27.86 3.52
N LYS A 194 4.26 -27.92 2.69
CA LYS A 194 4.32 -28.58 1.37
C LYS A 194 4.21 -27.58 0.21
N GLY A 195 4.78 -27.95 -0.93
CA GLY A 195 4.61 -27.25 -2.20
C GLY A 195 4.94 -25.76 -2.18
N GLN A 196 4.09 -24.95 -2.83
CA GLN A 196 4.27 -23.50 -2.94
C GLN A 196 4.16 -22.77 -1.61
N GLN A 197 3.38 -23.30 -0.66
CA GLN A 197 3.27 -22.72 0.68
C GLN A 197 4.62 -22.73 1.40
N ARG A 198 5.37 -23.84 1.33
CA ARG A 198 6.74 -23.90 1.87
C ARG A 198 7.66 -22.87 1.24
N LYS A 199 7.68 -22.79 -0.10
CA LYS A 199 8.54 -21.86 -0.85
C LYS A 199 8.27 -20.41 -0.45
N PHE A 200 6.99 -20.02 -0.40
CA PHE A 200 6.55 -18.70 0.01
C PHE A 200 6.98 -18.36 1.44
N VAL A 201 6.63 -19.22 2.41
CA VAL A 201 6.89 -18.96 3.83
C VAL A 201 8.39 -18.87 4.11
N LEU A 202 9.20 -19.76 3.53
CA LEU A 202 10.65 -19.71 3.72
C LEU A 202 11.27 -18.46 3.08
N ALA A 203 10.83 -18.05 1.89
CA ALA A 203 11.30 -16.82 1.25
C ALA A 203 10.95 -15.58 2.09
N SER A 204 9.73 -15.55 2.63
CA SER A 204 9.28 -14.51 3.54
C SER A 204 10.08 -14.49 4.85
N LEU A 205 10.33 -15.62 5.49
CA LEU A 205 11.16 -15.68 6.70
C LEU A 205 12.59 -15.23 6.43
N LYS A 206 13.20 -15.66 5.31
CA LYS A 206 14.54 -15.22 4.88
C LYS A 206 14.59 -13.71 4.73
N GLN A 207 13.54 -13.13 4.15
CA GLN A 207 13.41 -11.69 4.00
C GLN A 207 13.26 -10.97 5.36
N ALA A 208 12.44 -11.50 6.27
CA ALA A 208 12.29 -10.95 7.63
C ALA A 208 13.64 -10.85 8.35
N LYS A 209 14.47 -11.90 8.24
CA LYS A 209 15.81 -11.92 8.82
C LYS A 209 16.71 -10.86 8.19
N LYS A 210 16.67 -10.71 6.86
CA LYS A 210 17.46 -9.70 6.13
C LYS A 210 17.09 -8.28 6.57
N ASP A 211 15.81 -8.03 6.78
CA ASP A 211 15.32 -6.70 7.15
C ASP A 211 15.42 -6.43 8.67
N GLY A 212 16.08 -7.29 9.44
CA GLY A 212 16.34 -7.00 10.86
C GLY A 212 15.16 -7.26 11.81
N TYR A 213 14.14 -8.04 11.41
CA TYR A 213 12.96 -8.33 12.26
C TYR A 213 13.32 -8.83 13.67
N ILE A 214 14.42 -9.57 13.77
CA ILE A 214 14.90 -10.19 15.01
C ILE A 214 15.62 -9.16 15.89
N THR A 215 16.34 -8.21 15.28
CA THR A 215 17.35 -7.35 15.91
C THR A 215 16.92 -5.90 16.11
N GLU A 216 16.02 -5.40 15.24
CA GLU A 216 15.55 -4.00 15.27
C GLU A 216 14.42 -3.77 16.28
N LEU A 217 13.77 -4.84 16.76
CA LEU A 217 12.72 -4.80 17.80
C LEU A 217 11.58 -3.80 17.53
N THR A 218 11.38 -3.41 16.27
CA THR A 218 10.37 -2.45 15.81
C THR A 218 9.57 -3.03 14.64
N LEU A 219 8.33 -2.55 14.47
CA LEU A 219 7.43 -2.90 13.36
C LEU A 219 7.17 -1.65 12.48
N PRO A 220 6.86 -1.77 11.17
CA PRO A 220 6.78 -2.97 10.33
C PRO A 220 7.77 -3.00 9.16
N LEU A 221 8.21 -4.22 8.83
CA LEU A 221 8.92 -4.54 7.60
C LEU A 221 7.97 -4.44 6.41
N ALA A 222 7.96 -3.27 5.78
CA ALA A 222 7.07 -2.90 4.68
C ALA A 222 6.77 -4.05 3.69
N PHE A 223 7.76 -4.88 3.37
CA PHE A 223 7.68 -5.83 2.26
C PHE A 223 7.56 -7.30 2.65
N ASN A 224 7.14 -7.62 3.88
CA ASN A 224 6.98 -9.00 4.33
C ASN A 224 5.52 -9.42 4.56
N ILE A 225 4.89 -10.01 3.54
CA ILE A 225 3.46 -10.38 3.57
C ILE A 225 3.09 -11.32 4.71
N LEU A 226 3.94 -12.28 5.08
CA LEU A 226 3.62 -13.21 6.17
C LEU A 226 3.54 -12.50 7.52
N LEU A 227 4.29 -11.40 7.67
CA LEU A 227 4.30 -10.59 8.88
C LEU A 227 3.19 -9.52 8.86
N TRP A 228 2.51 -9.31 7.72
CA TRP A 228 1.34 -8.43 7.66
C TRP A 228 0.20 -9.06 8.48
N GLY A 229 -0.29 -8.31 9.48
CA GLY A 229 -1.37 -8.76 10.35
C GLY A 229 -0.95 -9.64 11.54
N ILE A 230 0.33 -9.68 11.90
CA ILE A 230 0.82 -10.43 13.07
C ILE A 230 0.45 -9.77 14.42
N ASP A 231 -0.05 -8.53 14.43
CA ASP A 231 -0.57 -7.83 15.62
C ASP A 231 -1.94 -7.20 15.37
N GLN A 232 -2.87 -7.94 14.77
CA GLN A 232 -4.30 -7.61 14.82
C GLN A 232 -5.01 -8.42 15.90
#